data_AF-A0A8S0FHB8-F1
#
_entry.id   AF-A0A8S0FHB8-F1
#
_cell.length_a   1.000
_cell.length_b   1.000
_cell.length_c   1.000
_cell.angle_alpha   90.00
_cell.angle_beta   90.00
_cell.angle_gamma   90.00
#
_symmetry.space_group_name_H-M   'P 1'
#
loop_
_entity.id
_entity.type
_entity.pdbx_description
1 polymer ?
#
loop_
_entity_poly.entity_id
_entity_poly.type
_entity_poly.pdbx_seq_one_letter_code
_entity_poly.pdbx_strand_id
1 'polypeptide(L)'
;MRREGFELAVSRPKVIFREIDGRKQEPYENVTLDVEEQHQGSVMQALGERKGDLKNMNPDGKGRVRLDYVIPSRGLIGFRSEFMTMTSGTGLLYSTFSHYDDVRPGEVGQRQERRTDL
;
A
#
# COMPACT_ATOMS: atom_id res chain seq x y z
N MET A 1 9.38 3.80 23.44
CA MET A 1 9.90 2.41 23.62
C MET A 1 11.36 2.24 23.22
N ARG A 2 11.76 2.18 21.93
CA ARG A 2 13.19 1.96 21.57
C ARG A 2 14.14 3.02 22.14
N ARG A 3 13.76 4.31 22.04
CA ARG A 3 14.55 5.44 22.59
C ARG A 3 14.54 5.49 24.12
N GLU A 4 13.68 4.71 24.77
CA GLU A 4 13.62 4.58 26.23
C GLU A 4 14.39 3.34 26.71
N GLY A 5 15.08 2.62 25.82
CA GLY A 5 15.92 1.47 26.19
C GLY A 5 15.20 0.13 26.35
N PHE A 6 13.92 0.02 25.92
CA PHE A 6 13.21 -1.25 25.94
C PHE A 6 13.65 -2.20 24.82
N GLU A 7 13.74 -3.48 25.16
CA GLU A 7 13.85 -4.59 24.22
C GLU A 7 12.52 -5.34 24.15
N LEU A 8 12.02 -5.58 22.94
CA LEU A 8 10.77 -6.29 22.72
C LEU A 8 10.73 -6.97 21.34
N ALA A 9 9.95 -8.03 21.24
CA ALA A 9 9.57 -8.65 19.97
C ALA A 9 8.20 -8.13 19.53
N VAL A 10 8.03 -7.84 18.24
CA VAL A 10 6.75 -7.44 17.66
C VAL A 10 6.30 -8.46 16.61
N SER A 11 5.00 -8.73 16.59
CA SER A 11 4.39 -9.56 15.54
C SER A 11 4.15 -8.73 14.27
N ARG A 12 3.92 -9.42 13.15
CA ARG A 12 3.55 -8.77 11.89
C ARG A 12 2.22 -8.03 12.06
N PRO A 13 2.10 -6.77 11.61
CA PRO A 13 0.83 -6.05 11.65
C PRO A 13 -0.23 -6.80 10.84
N LYS A 14 -1.44 -6.84 11.37
CA LYS A 14 -2.64 -7.38 10.70
C LYS A 14 -3.74 -6.33 10.77
N VAL A 15 -4.58 -6.28 9.74
CA VAL A 15 -5.78 -5.45 9.78
C VAL A 15 -6.78 -6.02 10.79
N ILE A 16 -7.59 -5.14 11.35
CA ILE A 16 -8.71 -5.50 12.20
C ILE A 16 -9.93 -5.63 11.30
N PHE A 17 -10.45 -6.85 11.15
CA PHE A 17 -11.73 -7.07 10.46
C PHE A 17 -12.87 -6.66 11.38
N ARG A 18 -13.96 -6.17 10.79
CA ARG A 18 -15.21 -5.87 11.50
C ARG A 18 -16.38 -6.58 10.86
N GLU A 19 -17.37 -6.90 11.66
CA GLU A 19 -18.67 -7.33 11.18
C GLU A 19 -19.61 -6.12 11.22
N ILE A 20 -20.12 -5.72 10.06
CA ILE A 20 -21.03 -4.60 9.89
C ILE A 20 -22.21 -5.12 9.06
N ASP A 21 -23.42 -5.04 9.61
CA ASP A 21 -24.66 -5.53 8.97
C ASP A 21 -24.56 -7.00 8.48
N GLY A 22 -23.94 -7.87 9.28
CA GLY A 22 -23.74 -9.29 8.97
C GLY A 22 -22.70 -9.57 7.88
N ARG A 23 -21.95 -8.55 7.44
CA ARG A 23 -20.86 -8.68 6.46
C ARG A 23 -19.51 -8.45 7.10
N LYS A 24 -18.55 -9.29 6.73
CA LYS A 24 -17.15 -9.11 7.12
C LYS A 24 -16.52 -8.03 6.25
N GLN A 25 -15.99 -7.00 6.89
CA GLN A 25 -15.38 -5.84 6.25
C GLN A 25 -13.92 -5.65 6.70
N GLU A 26 -13.11 -5.03 5.83
CA GLU A 26 -11.72 -4.62 6.11
C GLU A 26 -11.53 -3.10 5.91
N PRO A 27 -10.55 -2.47 6.56
CA PRO A 27 -10.29 -1.05 6.37
C PRO A 27 -9.62 -0.76 5.03
N TYR A 28 -9.99 0.36 4.43
CA TYR A 28 -9.41 0.91 3.21
C TYR A 28 -8.76 2.27 3.48
N GLU A 29 -7.75 2.60 2.69
CA GLU A 29 -7.05 3.87 2.70
C GLU A 29 -7.17 4.58 1.36
N ASN A 30 -7.29 5.91 1.43
CA ASN A 30 -7.02 6.78 0.29
C ASN A 30 -5.51 7.00 0.23
N VAL A 31 -4.91 6.73 -0.93
CA VAL A 31 -3.47 6.84 -1.15
C VAL A 31 -3.23 7.80 -2.29
N THR A 32 -2.44 8.82 -2.03
CA THR A 32 -1.96 9.75 -3.04
C THR A 32 -0.47 9.54 -3.22
N LEU A 33 -0.08 9.27 -4.46
CA LEU A 33 1.32 9.11 -4.86
C LEU A 33 1.69 10.19 -5.86
N ASP A 34 2.92 10.66 -5.78
CA ASP A 34 3.51 11.58 -6.73
C ASP A 34 4.86 11.01 -7.18
N VAL A 35 4.98 10.70 -8.46
CA VAL A 35 6.13 9.98 -9.02
C VAL A 35 6.55 10.58 -10.34
N GLU A 36 7.81 10.37 -10.72
CA GLU A 36 8.28 10.67 -12.06
C GLU A 36 7.61 9.73 -13.08
N GLU A 37 7.33 10.21 -14.28
CA GLU A 37 6.62 9.46 -15.33
C GLU A 37 7.29 8.10 -15.63
N GLN A 38 8.62 8.03 -15.56
CA GLN A 38 9.38 6.80 -15.74
C GLN A 38 9.04 5.68 -14.73
N HIS A 39 8.51 6.04 -13.56
CA HIS A 39 8.11 5.09 -12.51
C HIS A 39 6.61 4.80 -12.50
N GLN A 40 5.81 5.51 -13.31
CA GLN A 40 4.35 5.38 -13.31
C GLN A 40 3.91 3.92 -13.51
N GLY A 41 4.41 3.27 -14.56
CA GLY A 41 3.99 1.92 -14.92
C GLY A 41 4.26 0.89 -13.82
N SER A 42 5.46 0.91 -13.24
CA SER A 42 5.84 -0.02 -12.17
C SER A 42 5.00 0.22 -10.90
N VAL A 43 4.78 1.47 -10.52
CA VAL A 43 3.96 1.83 -9.34
C VAL A 43 2.51 1.39 -9.53
N MET A 44 1.94 1.62 -10.71
CA MET A 44 0.58 1.18 -11.04
C MET A 44 0.43 -0.33 -10.99
N GLN A 45 1.40 -1.07 -11.55
CA GLN A 45 1.39 -2.53 -11.50
C GLN A 45 1.41 -3.04 -10.05
N ALA A 46 2.34 -2.54 -9.23
CA ALA A 46 2.48 -2.97 -7.84
C ALA A 46 1.21 -2.68 -7.01
N LEU A 47 0.57 -1.52 -7.22
CA LEU A 47 -0.69 -1.19 -6.55
C LEU A 47 -1.86 -2.05 -7.06
N GLY A 48 -1.91 -2.36 -8.35
CA GLY A 48 -2.92 -3.25 -8.94
C GLY A 48 -2.83 -4.67 -8.37
N GLU A 49 -1.63 -5.23 -8.28
CA GLU A 49 -1.38 -6.53 -7.62
C GLU A 49 -1.81 -6.51 -6.15
N ARG A 50 -1.74 -5.34 -5.51
CA ARG A 50 -2.16 -5.09 -4.12
C ARG A 50 -3.63 -4.71 -3.97
N LYS A 51 -4.46 -4.93 -5.01
CA LYS A 51 -5.90 -4.65 -5.02
C LYS A 51 -6.23 -3.17 -4.81
N GLY A 52 -5.33 -2.28 -5.23
CA GLY A 52 -5.61 -0.86 -5.31
C GLY A 52 -6.47 -0.53 -6.53
N ASP A 53 -7.52 0.24 -6.32
CA ASP A 53 -8.32 0.81 -7.40
C ASP A 53 -7.81 2.21 -7.73
N LEU A 54 -7.35 2.42 -8.96
CA LEU A 54 -7.03 3.76 -9.45
C LEU A 54 -8.31 4.59 -9.50
N LYS A 55 -8.32 5.75 -8.83
CA LYS A 55 -9.44 6.69 -8.83
C LYS A 55 -9.16 7.91 -9.69
N ASN A 56 -7.90 8.36 -9.72
CA ASN A 56 -7.51 9.52 -10.48
C ASN A 56 -6.04 9.43 -10.90
N MET A 57 -5.73 10.00 -12.07
CA MET A 57 -4.40 10.15 -12.60
C MET A 57 -4.27 11.56 -13.17
N ASN A 58 -3.31 12.32 -12.68
CA ASN A 58 -3.10 13.71 -13.09
C ASN A 58 -1.61 13.97 -13.39
N PRO A 59 -1.21 13.91 -14.66
CA PRO A 59 0.11 14.34 -15.10
C PRO A 59 0.25 15.86 -14.96
N ASP A 60 1.40 16.33 -14.48
CA ASP A 60 1.64 17.78 -14.34
C ASP A 60 2.19 18.44 -15.61
N GLY A 61 2.52 17.64 -16.64
CA GLY A 61 3.13 18.08 -17.90
C GLY A 61 4.60 18.50 -17.76
N LYS A 62 5.23 18.22 -16.62
CA LYS A 62 6.61 18.57 -16.27
C LYS A 62 7.43 17.35 -15.86
N GLY A 63 6.98 16.15 -16.23
CA GLY A 63 7.67 14.88 -16.00
C GLY A 63 7.25 14.14 -14.73
N ARG A 64 6.18 14.58 -14.05
CA ARG A 64 5.62 13.88 -12.89
C ARG A 64 4.13 13.62 -13.04
N VAL A 65 3.65 12.62 -12.32
CA VAL A 65 2.25 12.23 -12.30
C VAL A 65 1.79 11.99 -10.87
N ARG A 66 0.63 12.57 -10.54
CA ARG A 66 -0.10 12.25 -9.31
C ARG A 66 -1.06 11.10 -9.58
N LEU A 67 -1.05 10.11 -8.72
CA LEU A 67 -1.94 8.96 -8.74
C LEU A 67 -2.74 8.91 -7.44
N ASP A 68 -4.06 8.83 -7.52
CA ASP A 68 -4.92 8.61 -6.35
C ASP A 68 -5.56 7.22 -6.43
N TYR A 69 -5.42 6.48 -5.33
CA TYR A 69 -5.92 5.11 -5.18
C TYR A 69 -6.81 4.99 -3.95
N VAL A 70 -7.76 4.04 -4.02
CA VAL A 70 -8.39 3.45 -2.84
C VAL A 70 -7.92 2.01 -2.75
N ILE A 71 -7.39 1.61 -1.61
CA ILE A 71 -6.75 0.30 -1.43
C ILE A 71 -7.05 -0.27 -0.04
N PRO A 72 -7.27 -1.59 0.11
CA PRO A 72 -7.34 -2.19 1.43
C PRO A 72 -6.05 -1.94 2.22
N SER A 73 -6.14 -1.55 3.49
CA SER A 73 -4.94 -1.29 4.34
C SER A 73 -4.01 -2.50 4.38
N ARG A 74 -4.56 -3.72 4.27
CA ARG A 74 -3.78 -4.96 4.18
C ARG A 74 -2.83 -4.98 2.99
N GLY A 75 -3.23 -4.40 1.85
CA GLY A 75 -2.41 -4.28 0.64
C GLY A 75 -1.26 -3.29 0.77
N LEU A 76 -1.37 -2.30 1.66
CA LEU A 76 -0.33 -1.31 1.93
C LEU A 76 0.76 -1.79 2.88
N ILE A 77 0.53 -2.88 3.63
CA ILE A 77 1.53 -3.41 4.57
C ILE A 77 2.80 -3.77 3.80
N GLY A 78 3.90 -3.09 4.14
CA GLY A 78 5.22 -3.27 3.52
C GLY A 78 5.41 -2.53 2.18
N PHE A 79 4.36 -1.94 1.60
CA PHE A 79 4.45 -1.28 0.29
C PHE A 79 5.33 -0.02 0.33
N ARG A 80 5.34 0.74 1.44
CA ARG A 80 6.14 1.97 1.54
C ARG A 80 7.62 1.74 1.24
N SER A 81 8.22 0.65 1.74
CA SER A 81 9.63 0.35 1.48
C SER A 81 9.87 -0.02 0.02
N GLU A 82 9.01 -0.84 -0.56
CA GLU A 82 9.05 -1.22 -1.97
C GLU A 82 8.90 0.02 -2.88
N PHE A 83 7.95 0.90 -2.56
CA PHE A 83 7.72 2.16 -3.25
C PHE A 83 8.96 3.07 -3.24
N MET A 84 9.64 3.20 -2.10
CA MET A 84 10.87 3.99 -2.04
C MET A 84 11.98 3.38 -2.89
N THR A 85 12.08 2.05 -2.95
CA THR A 85 13.05 1.37 -3.82
C THR A 85 12.72 1.53 -5.31
N MET A 86 11.45 1.34 -5.70
CA MET A 86 11.05 1.38 -7.12
C MET A 86 11.07 2.80 -7.71
N THR A 87 10.98 3.82 -6.86
CA THR A 87 11.05 5.24 -7.25
C THR A 87 12.42 5.85 -6.98
N SER A 88 13.43 5.04 -6.63
CA SER A 88 14.79 5.53 -6.28
C SER A 88 14.78 6.65 -5.24
N GLY A 89 13.79 6.66 -4.34
CA GLY A 89 13.59 7.66 -3.31
C GLY A 89 12.97 8.99 -3.75
N THR A 90 12.61 9.17 -5.03
CA THR A 90 12.03 10.43 -5.55
C THR A 90 10.50 10.49 -5.45
N GLY A 91 9.86 9.37 -5.12
CA GLY A 91 8.42 9.27 -4.97
C GLY A 91 7.92 9.85 -3.64
N LEU A 92 6.75 10.49 -3.67
CA LEU A 92 6.01 10.87 -2.48
C LEU A 92 4.81 9.94 -2.32
N LEU A 93 4.58 9.47 -1.09
CA LEU A 93 3.44 8.62 -0.75
C LEU A 93 2.79 9.09 0.54
N TYR A 94 1.55 9.52 0.41
CA TYR A 94 0.64 9.85 1.50
C TYR A 94 -0.50 8.83 1.52
N SER A 95 -0.87 8.38 2.72
CA SER A 95 -2.06 7.53 2.91
C SER A 95 -2.84 7.99 4.13
N THR A 96 -4.16 7.83 4.07
CA THR A 96 -5.07 8.12 5.18
C THR A 96 -6.22 7.13 5.19
N PHE A 97 -6.71 6.79 6.38
CA PHE A 97 -7.90 5.96 6.53
C PHE A 97 -9.08 6.58 5.78
N SER A 98 -9.81 5.74 5.05
CA SER A 98 -10.96 6.12 4.25
C SER A 98 -12.25 5.61 4.87
N HIS A 99 -12.44 4.29 4.90
CA HIS A 99 -13.66 3.63 5.38
C HIS A 99 -13.42 2.13 5.62
N TYR A 100 -14.43 1.44 6.13
CA TYR A 100 -14.54 -0.03 6.05
C TYR A 100 -15.44 -0.39 4.87
N ASP A 101 -15.08 -1.46 4.16
CA ASP A 101 -15.90 -2.03 3.09
C ASP A 101 -15.73 -3.55 3.05
N ASP A 102 -16.57 -4.22 2.26
CA ASP A 102 -16.54 -5.67 2.07
C ASP A 102 -15.12 -6.16 1.70
N VAL A 103 -14.70 -7.27 2.31
CA VAL A 103 -13.36 -7.84 2.14
C VAL A 103 -13.09 -8.14 0.67
N ARG A 104 -11.96 -7.66 0.13
CA ARG A 104 -11.56 -8.01 -1.23
C ARG A 104 -11.15 -9.49 -1.29
N PRO A 105 -11.68 -10.27 -2.25
CA PRO A 105 -11.26 -11.64 -2.43
C PRO A 105 -9.77 -11.69 -2.84
N GLY A 106 -9.08 -12.70 -2.31
CA GLY A 106 -7.68 -12.95 -2.57
C GLY A 106 -6.73 -12.53 -1.46
N GLU A 107 -5.56 -13.17 -1.46
CA GLU A 107 -4.48 -12.82 -0.55
C GLU A 107 -3.73 -11.61 -1.08
N VAL A 108 -3.44 -10.68 -0.18
CA VAL A 108 -2.75 -9.42 -0.46
C VAL A 108 -1.76 -9.20 0.67
N GLY A 109 -0.54 -8.82 0.32
CA GLY A 109 0.50 -8.51 1.29
C GLY A 109 1.26 -9.74 1.81
N GLN A 110 1.10 -10.94 1.23
CA GLN A 110 2.08 -12.00 1.50
C GLN A 110 3.42 -11.63 0.87
N ARG A 111 4.49 -11.76 1.65
CA ARG A 111 5.84 -11.60 1.10
C ARG A 111 6.10 -12.85 0.28
N GLN A 112 6.36 -12.71 -1.01
CA GLN A 112 6.89 -13.81 -1.80
C GLN A 112 8.23 -14.18 -1.14
N GLU A 113 8.30 -15.35 -0.51
CA GLU A 113 9.56 -15.84 0.04
C GLU A 113 10.51 -15.95 -1.13
N ARG A 114 11.56 -15.13 -1.14
CA ARG A 114 12.69 -15.37 -2.03
C ARG A 114 13.30 -16.67 -1.56
N ARG A 115 12.91 -17.76 -2.22
CA ARG A 115 13.60 -19.04 -2.19
C ARG A 115 15.06 -18.75 -2.50
N THR A 116 15.90 -18.69 -1.48
CA THR A 116 17.33 -18.84 -1.66
C THR A 116 17.56 -20.32 -1.85
N ASP A 117 17.26 -20.79 -3.06
CA ASP A 117 17.74 -22.08 -3.52
C ASP A 117 19.22 -21.87 -3.88
N LEU A 118 20.10 -22.10 -2.90
CA LEU A 118 21.51 -22.42 -3.07
C LEU A 118 21.75 -23.81 -2.47
#